data_AF-A0A060WX17-F1
#
_entry.id   AF-A0A060WX17-F1
#
_cell.length_a   1.000
_cell.length_b   1.000
_cell.length_c   1.000
_cell.angle_alpha   90.00
_cell.angle_beta   90.00
_cell.angle_gamma   90.00
#
_symmetry.space_group_name_H-M   'P 1'
#
loop_
_entity.id
_entity.type
_entity.pdbx_description
1 polymer ?
#
loop_
_entity_poly.entity_id
_entity_poly.type
_entity_poly.pdbx_seq_one_letter_code
_entity_poly.pdbx_strand_id
1 'polypeptide(L)'
;MEKAGQNSWQVSAICVEKFNDAAYRRLLEDLDRRQEKKFVIDLEAERLTNMLEQIVSVGKHVKGYHYIMANLGFKDINLERFMHGGANVSGFQLVDFSNPMVIKLMQRWNKLDQREYPGSDSPPKVTPYLGVNKSSFIFTNVLPSPPSPEEGQLPPMVHYTWGFSGVSLL
;
A
#
# COMPACT_ATOMS: atom_id res chain seq x y z
N MET A 1 6.80 -2.47 -16.08
CA MET A 1 7.02 -3.82 -16.65
C MET A 1 8.48 -4.03 -17.07
N GLU A 2 9.08 -3.11 -17.83
CA GLU A 2 10.48 -3.24 -18.32
C GLU A 2 11.53 -3.48 -17.22
N LYS A 3 11.49 -2.71 -16.12
CA LYS A 3 12.36 -2.93 -14.94
C LYS A 3 12.13 -4.26 -14.22
N ALA A 4 10.90 -4.80 -14.26
CA ALA A 4 10.62 -6.09 -13.64
C ALA A 4 11.30 -7.22 -14.42
N GLY A 5 11.30 -7.14 -15.76
CA GLY A 5 12.04 -8.08 -16.62
C GLY A 5 13.56 -8.03 -16.38
N GLN A 6 14.12 -6.83 -16.19
CA GLN A 6 15.56 -6.65 -15.90
C GLN A 6 15.98 -7.25 -14.55
N ASN A 7 15.13 -7.17 -13.54
CA ASN A 7 15.41 -7.69 -12.20
C ASN A 7 14.85 -9.10 -11.97
N SER A 8 14.35 -9.76 -13.03
CA SER A 8 13.66 -11.05 -12.95
C SER A 8 12.52 -11.07 -11.92
N TRP A 9 11.82 -9.95 -11.70
CA TRP A 9 10.70 -9.87 -10.76
C TRP A 9 9.45 -10.52 -11.35
N GLN A 10 8.77 -11.38 -10.58
CA GLN A 10 7.50 -11.98 -11.01
C GLN A 10 6.32 -11.13 -10.56
N VAL A 11 5.91 -10.13 -11.34
CA VAL A 11 4.80 -9.26 -10.90
C VAL A 11 3.47 -9.70 -11.50
N SER A 12 2.46 -9.93 -10.67
CA SER A 12 1.06 -10.03 -11.12
C SER A 12 0.33 -8.72 -10.84
N ALA A 13 -0.48 -8.23 -11.78
CA ALA A 13 -1.32 -7.05 -11.60
C ALA A 13 -2.79 -7.46 -11.70
N ILE A 14 -3.58 -7.08 -10.70
CA ILE A 14 -4.98 -7.52 -10.56
C ILE A 14 -5.86 -6.28 -10.48
N CYS A 15 -6.73 -6.09 -11.48
CA CYS A 15 -7.70 -5.00 -11.50
C CYS A 15 -8.90 -5.34 -10.62
N VAL A 16 -9.22 -4.46 -9.66
CA VAL A 16 -10.29 -4.67 -8.67
C VAL A 16 -11.43 -3.63 -8.78
N GLU A 17 -11.53 -2.91 -9.90
CA GLU A 17 -12.53 -1.85 -10.11
C GLU A 17 -14.00 -2.29 -9.88
N LYS A 18 -14.33 -3.56 -10.14
CA LYS A 18 -15.70 -4.09 -10.03
C LYS A 18 -15.85 -5.12 -8.90
N PHE A 19 -14.92 -5.16 -7.97
CA PHE A 19 -14.95 -6.13 -6.89
C PHE A 19 -16.02 -5.78 -5.86
N ASN A 20 -16.76 -6.81 -5.44
CA ASN A 20 -17.54 -6.80 -4.22
C ASN A 20 -16.76 -7.51 -3.11
N ASP A 21 -17.30 -7.51 -1.89
CA ASP A 21 -16.65 -8.12 -0.72
C ASP A 21 -16.29 -9.59 -0.93
N ALA A 22 -17.17 -10.37 -1.57
CA ALA A 22 -16.91 -11.78 -1.86
C ALA A 22 -15.74 -11.98 -2.84
N ALA A 23 -15.60 -11.10 -3.84
CA ALA A 23 -14.49 -11.12 -4.78
C ALA A 23 -13.15 -10.80 -4.10
N TYR A 24 -13.13 -9.83 -3.17
CA TYR A 24 -11.93 -9.52 -2.37
C TYR A 24 -11.49 -10.71 -1.51
N ARG A 25 -12.42 -11.37 -0.80
CA ARG A 25 -12.09 -12.52 0.04
C ARG A 25 -11.52 -13.68 -0.79
N ARG A 26 -12.17 -14.01 -1.92
CA ARG A 26 -11.69 -15.05 -2.84
C ARG A 26 -10.29 -14.73 -3.38
N LEU A 27 -10.06 -13.48 -3.77
CA LEU A 27 -8.73 -13.05 -4.21
C LEU A 27 -7.67 -13.28 -3.12
N LEU A 28 -7.96 -12.86 -1.89
CA LEU A 28 -7.02 -13.02 -0.77
C LEU A 28 -6.74 -14.48 -0.44
N GLU A 29 -7.75 -15.35 -0.51
CA GLU A 29 -7.58 -16.80 -0.35
C GLU A 29 -6.74 -17.42 -1.47
N ASP A 30 -6.96 -17.01 -2.72
CA ASP A 30 -6.20 -17.49 -3.87
C ASP A 30 -4.72 -17.11 -3.81
N LEU A 31 -4.44 -15.86 -3.43
CA LEU A 31 -3.09 -15.35 -3.23
C LEU A 31 -2.39 -16.07 -2.07
N ASP A 32 -3.14 -16.37 -1.01
CA ASP A 32 -2.62 -17.12 0.15
C ASP A 32 -2.24 -18.55 -0.22
N ARG A 33 -3.07 -19.25 -1.02
CA ARG A 33 -2.76 -20.60 -1.53
C ARG A 33 -1.49 -20.61 -2.36
N ARG A 34 -1.20 -19.51 -3.07
CA ARG A 34 0.02 -19.30 -3.86
C ARG A 34 1.22 -18.86 -3.02
N GLN A 35 1.07 -18.75 -1.69
CA GLN A 35 2.09 -18.24 -0.77
C GLN A 35 2.53 -16.80 -1.06
N GLU A 36 1.66 -16.00 -1.66
CA GLU A 36 1.93 -14.59 -1.93
C GLU A 36 1.61 -13.76 -0.68
N LYS A 37 2.64 -13.10 -0.14
CA LYS A 37 2.54 -12.36 1.13
C LYS A 37 2.91 -10.89 1.01
N LYS A 38 3.32 -10.44 -0.17
CA LYS A 38 3.80 -9.06 -0.42
C LYS A 38 2.92 -8.40 -1.46
N PHE A 39 2.32 -7.27 -1.09
CA PHE A 39 1.32 -6.60 -1.88
C PHE A 39 1.64 -5.11 -2.02
N VAL A 40 1.50 -4.57 -3.22
CA VAL A 40 1.41 -3.12 -3.45
C VAL A 40 -0.04 -2.81 -3.78
N ILE A 41 -0.66 -1.94 -2.99
CA ILE A 41 -2.08 -1.59 -3.10
C ILE A 41 -2.17 -0.17 -3.64
N ASP A 42 -2.70 -0.03 -4.84
CA ASP A 42 -3.00 1.25 -5.49
C ASP A 42 -4.52 1.37 -5.67
N LEU A 43 -5.18 1.90 -4.64
CA LEU A 43 -6.64 2.00 -4.56
C LEU A 43 -7.06 3.40 -4.11
N GLU A 44 -8.27 3.77 -4.51
CA GLU A 44 -8.95 4.96 -3.99
C GLU A 44 -9.30 4.81 -2.51
N ALA A 45 -9.41 5.91 -1.77
CA ALA A 45 -9.63 5.90 -0.32
C ALA A 45 -10.81 5.00 0.12
N GLU A 46 -11.95 5.09 -0.57
CA GLU A 46 -13.13 4.27 -0.27
C GLU A 46 -12.87 2.77 -0.50
N ARG A 47 -12.26 2.42 -1.63
CA ARG A 47 -11.92 1.02 -1.98
C ARG A 47 -10.82 0.46 -1.10
N LEU A 48 -9.83 1.28 -0.77
CA LEU A 48 -8.76 0.93 0.16
C LEU A 48 -9.35 0.57 1.52
N THR A 49 -10.30 1.38 2.01
CA THR A 49 -10.98 1.12 3.29
C THR A 49 -11.68 -0.23 3.26
N ASN A 50 -12.49 -0.53 2.23
CA ASN A 50 -13.13 -1.85 2.10
C ASN A 50 -12.08 -2.97 1.99
N MET A 51 -11.03 -2.82 1.17
CA MET A 51 -9.97 -3.82 1.04
C MET A 51 -9.30 -4.14 2.39
N LEU A 52 -8.98 -3.12 3.20
CA LEU A 52 -8.41 -3.30 4.53
C LEU A 52 -9.36 -4.07 5.46
N GLU A 53 -10.66 -3.77 5.41
CA GLU A 53 -11.68 -4.52 6.17
C GLU A 53 -11.72 -6.00 5.77
N GLN A 54 -11.66 -6.30 4.46
CA GLN A 54 -11.64 -7.69 4.00
C GLN A 54 -10.35 -8.42 4.40
N ILE A 55 -9.18 -7.76 4.29
CA ILE A 55 -7.89 -8.31 4.76
C ILE A 55 -7.97 -8.69 6.24
N VAL A 56 -8.57 -7.83 7.07
CA VAL A 56 -8.76 -8.10 8.49
C VAL A 56 -9.73 -9.27 8.68
N SER A 57 -10.88 -9.23 7.99
CA SER A 57 -11.94 -10.24 8.09
C SER A 57 -11.47 -11.65 7.75
N VAL A 58 -10.55 -11.83 6.79
CA VAL A 58 -9.99 -13.14 6.42
C VAL A 58 -8.64 -13.45 7.09
N GLY A 59 -8.23 -12.66 8.08
CA GLY A 59 -7.04 -12.92 8.89
C GLY A 59 -5.71 -12.76 8.15
N LYS A 60 -5.65 -11.94 7.09
CA LYS A 60 -4.41 -11.71 6.31
C LYS A 60 -3.60 -10.49 6.78
N HIS A 61 -4.00 -9.88 7.89
CA HIS A 61 -3.27 -8.79 8.57
C HIS A 61 -2.24 -9.29 9.61
N VAL A 62 -1.95 -10.58 9.62
CA VAL A 62 -1.08 -11.21 10.63
C VAL A 62 0.41 -11.16 10.25
N LYS A 63 1.29 -11.55 11.19
CA LYS A 63 2.73 -11.69 10.91
C LYS A 63 3.02 -12.51 9.66
N GLY A 64 3.93 -12.01 8.83
CA GLY A 64 4.36 -12.64 7.59
C GLY A 64 3.83 -11.96 6.32
N TYR A 65 2.78 -11.14 6.44
CA TYR A 65 2.29 -10.30 5.34
C TYR A 65 2.97 -8.92 5.33
N HIS A 66 3.13 -8.36 4.13
CA HIS A 66 3.68 -7.03 3.92
C HIS A 66 2.86 -6.28 2.87
N TYR A 67 2.33 -5.12 3.26
CA TYR A 67 1.53 -4.24 2.43
C TYR A 67 2.27 -2.92 2.19
N ILE A 68 2.32 -2.48 0.94
CA ILE A 68 2.82 -1.16 0.54
C ILE A 68 1.63 -0.39 -0.03
N MET A 69 1.25 0.70 0.63
CA MET A 69 0.18 1.58 0.18
C MET A 69 0.74 2.60 -0.81
N ALA A 70 0.30 2.54 -2.06
CA ALA A 70 0.73 3.46 -3.11
C ALA A 70 -0.03 4.79 -3.10
N ASN A 71 -0.61 5.16 -1.96
CA ASN A 71 -1.26 6.45 -1.73
C ASN A 71 -0.27 7.45 -1.12
N LEU A 72 -0.49 8.75 -1.39
CA LEU A 72 0.37 9.84 -0.89
C LEU A 72 -0.04 10.42 0.48
N GLY A 73 -1.12 9.89 1.06
CA GLY A 73 -1.63 10.27 2.39
C GLY A 73 -1.58 9.08 3.34
N PHE A 74 -0.42 8.44 3.51
CA PHE A 74 -0.29 7.25 4.35
C PHE A 74 -0.81 7.45 5.77
N LYS A 75 -0.58 8.61 6.38
CA LYS A 75 -1.05 8.94 7.73
C LYS A 75 -2.57 9.12 7.83
N ASP A 76 -3.27 9.26 6.70
CA ASP A 76 -4.73 9.38 6.66
C ASP A 76 -5.41 8.00 6.61
N ILE A 77 -4.65 6.92 6.42
CA ILE A 77 -5.17 5.55 6.35
C ILE A 77 -5.41 5.01 7.76
N ASN A 78 -6.63 4.55 8.04
CA ASN A 78 -6.93 3.91 9.32
C ASN A 78 -6.34 2.49 9.38
N LEU A 79 -5.25 2.33 10.13
CA LEU A 79 -4.54 1.06 10.33
C LEU A 79 -4.73 0.46 11.74
N GLU A 80 -5.66 0.97 12.55
CA GLU A 80 -5.86 0.54 13.95
C GLU A 80 -5.98 -0.98 14.07
N ARG A 81 -6.76 -1.61 13.18
CA ARG A 81 -6.96 -3.07 13.16
C ARG A 81 -5.72 -3.85 12.72
N PHE A 82 -4.79 -3.23 11.98
CA PHE A 82 -3.53 -3.85 11.55
C PHE A 82 -2.48 -3.83 12.66
N MET A 83 -2.51 -2.84 13.56
CA MET A 83 -1.51 -2.68 14.62
C MET A 83 -1.40 -3.89 15.55
N HIS A 84 -2.48 -4.64 15.72
CA HIS A 84 -2.51 -5.84 16.58
C HIS A 84 -2.24 -7.15 15.84
N GLY A 85 -2.23 -7.15 14.51
CA GLY A 85 -2.04 -8.37 13.71
C GLY A 85 -0.57 -8.74 13.47
N GLY A 86 0.32 -7.75 13.39
CA GLY A 86 1.75 -7.96 13.16
C GLY A 86 2.18 -8.07 11.70
N ALA A 87 1.28 -7.80 10.74
CA ALA A 87 1.69 -7.53 9.36
C ALA A 87 2.52 -6.23 9.27
N ASN A 88 3.46 -6.21 8.34
CA ASN A 88 4.18 -4.98 8.02
C ASN A 88 3.34 -4.13 7.07
N VAL A 89 3.18 -2.85 7.37
CA VAL A 89 2.48 -1.90 6.51
C VAL A 89 3.37 -0.68 6.31
N SER A 90 3.65 -0.34 5.06
CA SER A 90 4.41 0.85 4.66
C SER A 90 3.63 1.64 3.61
N GLY A 91 4.03 2.89 3.37
CA GLY A 91 3.43 3.72 2.34
C GLY A 91 4.12 5.08 2.25
N PHE A 92 3.50 6.00 1.51
CA PHE A 92 4.08 7.30 1.20
C PHE A 92 3.29 8.44 1.83
N GLN A 93 3.99 9.38 2.44
CA GLN A 93 3.40 10.60 2.98
C GLN A 93 3.99 11.80 2.25
N LEU A 94 3.18 12.48 1.44
CA LEU A 94 3.64 13.67 0.73
C LEU A 94 3.78 14.88 1.65
N VAL A 95 2.83 15.04 2.58
CA VAL A 95 2.81 16.18 3.51
C VAL A 95 3.47 15.79 4.82
N ASP A 96 4.59 16.43 5.12
CA ASP A 96 5.22 16.37 6.43
C ASP A 96 4.56 17.34 7.42
N PHE A 97 3.67 16.82 8.26
CA PHE A 97 2.99 17.57 9.32
C PHE A 97 3.90 18.01 10.47
N SER A 98 5.17 17.60 10.51
CA SER A 98 6.15 18.12 11.48
C SER A 98 6.82 19.42 11.01
N ASN A 99 6.67 19.76 9.73
CA ASN A 99 7.25 20.98 9.16
C ASN A 99 6.57 22.24 9.75
N PRO A 100 7.33 23.20 10.31
CA PRO A 100 6.77 24.43 10.90
C PRO A 100 5.89 25.24 9.94
N MET A 101 6.18 25.21 8.64
CA MET A 101 5.36 25.86 7.62
C MET A 101 3.99 25.18 7.48
N VAL A 102 3.98 23.84 7.43
CA VAL A 102 2.74 23.05 7.37
C VAL A 102 1.94 23.22 8.67
N ILE A 103 2.60 23.26 9.82
CA ILE A 103 1.93 23.52 11.12
C ILE A 103 1.23 24.89 11.09
N LYS A 104 1.91 25.96 10.63
CA LYS A 104 1.31 27.30 10.51
C LYS A 104 0.14 27.31 9.51
N LEU A 105 0.28 26.61 8.39
CA LEU A 105 -0.80 26.46 7.41
C LEU A 105 -2.01 25.78 8.05
N MET A 106 -1.82 24.68 8.77
CA MET A 106 -2.88 23.94 9.46
C MET A 106 -3.55 24.78 10.56
N GLN A 107 -2.78 25.56 11.32
CA GLN A 107 -3.35 26.49 12.30
C GLN A 107 -4.22 27.57 11.68
N ARG A 108 -3.86 28.07 10.48
CA ARG A 108 -4.68 29.02 9.74
C ARG A 108 -5.91 28.35 9.14
N TRP A 109 -5.75 27.16 8.58
CA TRP A 109 -6.81 26.36 8.00
C TRP A 109 -7.93 26.10 9.02
N ASN A 110 -7.57 25.64 10.22
CA ASN A 110 -8.52 25.35 11.30
C ASN A 110 -9.25 26.59 11.85
N LYS A 111 -8.82 27.80 11.47
CA LYS A 111 -9.45 29.08 11.86
C LYS A 111 -10.32 29.67 10.76
N LEU A 112 -10.38 29.04 9.58
CA LEU A 112 -11.25 29.50 8.49
C LEU A 112 -12.71 29.33 8.89
N ASP A 113 -13.51 30.38 8.70
CA ASP A 113 -14.95 30.31 8.94
C ASP A 113 -15.58 29.34 7.94
N GLN A 114 -16.27 28.32 8.45
CA GLN A 114 -16.92 27.29 7.63
C GLN A 114 -18.02 27.87 6.74
N ARG A 115 -18.60 29.02 7.09
CA ARG A 115 -19.61 29.68 6.26
C ARG A 115 -19.02 30.23 4.98
N GLU A 116 -17.76 30.64 5.02
CA GLU A 116 -17.01 31.16 3.88
C GLU A 116 -16.25 30.04 3.16
N TYR A 117 -15.79 29.03 3.91
CA TYR A 117 -14.99 27.91 3.42
C TYR A 117 -15.54 26.55 3.91
N PRO A 118 -16.65 26.06 3.32
CA PRO A 118 -17.20 24.75 3.69
C PRO A 118 -16.20 23.62 3.40
N GLY A 119 -15.92 22.78 4.41
CA GLY A 119 -14.93 21.70 4.36
C GLY A 119 -13.57 22.02 5.00
N SER A 120 -13.42 23.19 5.64
CA SER A 120 -12.21 23.57 6.41
C SER A 120 -12.06 22.87 7.78
N ASP A 121 -13.01 22.01 8.15
CA ASP A 121 -13.03 21.24 9.41
C ASP A 121 -12.09 20.03 9.42
N SER A 122 -11.61 19.62 8.25
CA SER A 122 -10.62 18.57 8.08
C SER A 122 -9.37 19.10 7.38
N PRO A 123 -8.18 18.55 7.66
CA PRO A 123 -6.98 18.91 6.92
C PRO A 123 -7.18 18.79 5.41
N PRO A 124 -6.56 19.68 4.60
CA PRO A 124 -6.63 19.56 3.15
C PRO A 124 -6.12 18.18 2.77
N LYS A 125 -7.01 17.32 2.27
CA LYS A 125 -6.63 16.00 1.76
C LYS A 125 -5.78 16.24 0.53
N VAL A 126 -4.52 15.81 0.59
CA VAL A 126 -3.70 15.76 -0.61
C VAL A 126 -4.11 14.53 -1.40
N THR A 127 -5.19 14.67 -2.15
CA THR A 127 -5.45 13.77 -3.26
C THR A 127 -4.41 14.11 -4.32
N PRO A 128 -3.51 13.18 -4.71
CA PRO A 128 -2.73 13.39 -5.90
C PRO A 128 -3.71 13.62 -7.06
N TYR A 129 -3.63 14.78 -7.68
CA TYR A 129 -4.13 15.06 -9.03
C TYR A 129 -3.33 14.21 -10.06
N LEU A 130 -3.17 12.90 -9.83
CA LEU A 130 -2.91 11.99 -10.94
C LEU A 130 -4.25 11.77 -11.64
N GLY A 131 -4.64 12.76 -12.44
CA GLY A 131 -5.78 12.76 -13.35
C GLY A 131 -5.59 11.82 -14.53
N VAL A 132 -5.25 10.56 -14.28
CA VAL A 132 -5.16 9.52 -15.31
C VAL A 132 -5.80 8.27 -14.72
N ASN A 133 -6.99 7.93 -15.22
CA ASN A 133 -7.72 6.67 -15.05
C ASN A 133 -7.29 5.86 -13.81
N LYS A 134 -8.02 6.02 -12.71
CA LYS A 134 -7.79 5.30 -11.45
C LYS A 134 -8.17 3.82 -11.58
N SER A 135 -7.44 3.10 -12.42
CA SER A 135 -7.53 1.65 -12.43
C SER A 135 -6.97 1.15 -11.11
N SER A 136 -7.88 0.58 -10.33
CA SER A 136 -7.62 0.05 -9.00
C SER A 136 -6.84 -1.24 -9.14
N PHE A 137 -5.54 -1.22 -8.84
CA PHE A 137 -4.66 -2.37 -9.02
C PHE A 137 -4.07 -2.84 -7.71
N ILE A 138 -3.96 -4.16 -7.60
CA ILE A 138 -3.12 -4.81 -6.61
C ILE A 138 -1.99 -5.50 -7.36
N PHE A 139 -0.76 -5.19 -6.98
CA PHE A 139 0.43 -5.89 -7.48
C PHE A 139 0.92 -6.89 -6.45
N THR A 140 1.28 -8.07 -6.90
CA THR A 140 1.73 -9.18 -6.06
C THR A 140 3.06 -9.73 -6.57
N ASN A 141 3.77 -10.49 -5.72
CA ASN A 141 5.06 -11.12 -6.04
C ASN A 141 6.17 -10.16 -6.51
N VAL A 142 6.24 -8.97 -5.90
CA VAL A 142 7.23 -7.92 -6.24
C VAL A 142 8.69 -8.28 -5.81
N LEU A 143 9.10 -9.54 -5.92
CA LEU A 143 10.45 -10.03 -5.63
C LEU A 143 11.09 -10.62 -6.89
N PRO A 144 12.44 -10.63 -6.95
CA PRO A 144 13.14 -11.45 -7.93
C PRO A 144 12.74 -12.90 -7.80
N SER A 145 12.45 -13.52 -8.95
CA SER A 145 12.40 -14.96 -9.10
C SER A 145 13.69 -15.52 -8.51
N PRO A 146 13.65 -16.56 -7.67
CA PRO A 146 14.88 -17.29 -7.39
C PRO A 146 15.46 -17.77 -8.74
N PRO A 147 16.78 -17.68 -8.95
CA PRO A 147 17.39 -18.24 -10.15
C PRO A 147 17.03 -19.72 -10.25
N SER A 148 16.74 -20.18 -11.47
CA SER A 148 16.52 -21.60 -11.75
C SER A 148 17.68 -22.40 -11.15
N PRO A 149 17.44 -23.43 -10.32
CA PRO A 149 18.55 -24.25 -9.85
C PRO A 149 19.20 -24.91 -11.07
N GLU A 150 20.51 -24.74 -11.23
CA GLU A 150 21.29 -25.62 -12.11
C GLU A 150 21.11 -27.06 -11.60
N GLU A 151 20.89 -28.00 -12.53
CA GLU A 151 20.60 -29.40 -12.22
C GLU A 151 21.60 -29.96 -11.19
N GLY A 152 21.12 -30.23 -9.97
CA GLY A 152 21.88 -30.90 -8.92
C GLY A 152 22.40 -30.02 -7.76
N GLN A 153 22.15 -28.71 -7.73
CA GLN A 153 22.59 -27.85 -6.62
C GLN A 153 21.42 -27.33 -5.75
N LEU A 154 21.47 -27.57 -4.44
CA LEU A 154 20.54 -26.95 -3.47
C LEU A 154 20.73 -25.41 -3.50
N PRO A 155 19.64 -24.62 -3.52
CA PRO A 155 19.75 -23.17 -3.63
C PRO A 155 20.42 -22.58 -2.37
N PRO A 156 21.34 -21.61 -2.51
CA PRO A 156 21.90 -20.92 -1.35
C PRO A 156 20.82 -20.10 -0.63
N MET A 157 20.86 -20.10 0.71
CA MET A 157 20.06 -19.20 1.54
C MET A 157 20.51 -17.75 1.30
N VAL A 158 19.87 -17.06 0.37
CA VAL A 158 20.18 -15.66 0.05
C VAL A 158 19.49 -14.75 1.07
N HIS A 159 20.25 -14.16 1.99
CA HIS A 159 19.80 -13.03 2.80
C HIS A 159 19.72 -11.78 1.91
N TYR A 160 18.51 -11.32 1.59
CA TYR A 160 18.31 -10.05 0.88
C TYR A 160 18.32 -8.88 1.87
N THR A 161 19.36 -8.06 1.83
CA THR A 161 19.38 -6.71 2.43
C THR A 161 18.72 -5.73 1.47
N TRP A 162 17.70 -5.00 1.94
CA TRP A 162 17.02 -3.99 1.14
C TRP A 162 17.92 -2.78 0.90
N GLY A 163 18.43 -2.64 -0.32
CA GLY A 163 19.11 -1.43 -0.79
C GLY A 163 18.09 -0.39 -1.28
N PHE A 164 17.34 0.24 -0.38
CA PHE A 164 16.69 1.51 -0.69
C PHE A 164 17.70 2.63 -0.41
N SER A 165 18.56 2.93 -1.38
CA SER A 165 19.28 4.20 -1.38
C SER A 165 18.26 5.29 -1.72
N GLY A 166 17.87 6.10 -0.73
CA GLY A 166 17.29 7.42 -0.99
C GLY A 166 15.84 7.68 -0.61
N VAL A 167 15.18 6.87 0.22
CA VAL A 167 13.90 7.26 0.84
C VAL A 167 13.97 6.93 2.33
N SER A 168 14.03 7.97 3.17
CA SER A 168 13.89 7.81 4.61
C SER A 168 12.52 7.19 4.89
N LEU A 169 12.52 5.95 5.40
CA LEU A 169 11.39 5.44 6.17
C LEU A 169 11.25 6.30 7.43
N LEU A 170 10.07 6.88 7.62
CA LEU A 170 9.58 7.35 8.92
C LEU A 170 8.73 6.26 9.55
#